data_AF-A0A6S7KRJ5-F1
#
_entry.id   AF-A0A6S7KRJ5-F1
#
_cell.length_a   1.000
_cell.length_b   1.000
_cell.length_c   1.000
_cell.angle_alpha   90.00
_cell.angle_beta   90.00
_cell.angle_gamma   90.00
#
_symmetry.space_group_name_H-M   'P 1'
#
loop_
_entity.id
_entity.type
_entity.pdbx_description
1 polymer ?
#
loop_
_entity_poly.entity_id
_entity_poly.type
_entity_poly.pdbx_seq_one_letter_code
_entity_poly.pdbx_strand_id
1 'polypeptide(L)'
;MEKEREENVQSNVAITGNTSDSDISDQVLLHLSRREMNKLVKGRSDGDDLRKRRKALLKRRQSSIRTRSEQREAMELKRPLEEKTERTTALKPKDWKKVSVKHREMFERLLEVRESDPESITTVNDNGVCFKKEFAIGNGSYGTEVYICLGFDGIERAIKRLPKLLCEKFLKNERDILNSPNAVQSPRIVNYCFYDDTSNPDFGYLILNLYEQNLEEFIREEGESMTESRAKKMIRQVLEGLKALHAREPRILHRDLKPTNILIDVKDNLLLSDFGIGRFFPEQGATTYYTTKESGSHGWIAYECIDWNALFSNNMQNPSDTPLQLGWKEKSDIQVAGMLSFYILTKGKHPFGPKITQQMNLHNDNPVGLGKLSDPVVKDLLFQMLAQDVDKRPYVEQALKHPYFLSLKEQMKFVAAVGNELELKNSFNAVPSELDNCDPSKPRGRLPDNWKEVIGPDDLKTLCEGGQKSPSDYKRRRYTHCIQLIRNTFQHRDGKLRQLKNKTRPMSSLEEYFFELFPTLPFVLHEIIRENPDWKTLPALKELFPVINRRPCSA
;
A
#
# COMPACT_ATOMS: atom_id res chain seq x y z
N MET A 1 45.52 -33.68 -15.75
CA MET A 1 45.68 -34.07 -17.17
C MET A 1 44.37 -34.68 -17.62
N GLU A 2 44.03 -34.41 -18.87
CA GLU A 2 42.74 -34.60 -19.54
C GLU A 2 41.97 -35.91 -19.31
N LYS A 3 40.64 -35.76 -19.45
CA LYS A 3 39.64 -36.67 -20.09
C LYS A 3 39.12 -37.89 -19.32
N GLU A 4 37.82 -37.82 -19.02
CA GLU A 4 36.76 -38.85 -19.23
C GLU A 4 35.41 -38.11 -19.05
N ARG A 5 34.74 -37.61 -20.12
CA ARG A 5 33.72 -38.27 -20.98
C ARG A 5 32.70 -39.10 -20.17
N GLU A 6 31.47 -38.61 -19.99
CA GLU A 6 30.33 -38.74 -20.92
C GLU A 6 29.95 -40.20 -21.20
N GLU A 7 28.83 -40.64 -20.61
CA GLU A 7 27.71 -41.33 -21.29
C GLU A 7 26.70 -41.84 -20.24
N ASN A 8 25.47 -41.32 -20.26
CA ASN A 8 24.30 -42.16 -20.58
C ASN A 8 23.02 -41.34 -20.73
N VAL A 9 22.40 -41.51 -21.89
CA VAL A 9 21.13 -40.94 -22.34
C VAL A 9 20.12 -42.09 -22.49
N GLN A 10 18.86 -41.79 -22.16
CA GLN A 10 17.61 -42.49 -22.56
C GLN A 10 17.30 -43.87 -21.95
N SER A 11 16.13 -43.99 -21.30
CA SER A 11 14.93 -44.56 -21.93
C SER A 11 13.75 -44.72 -20.95
N ASN A 12 12.56 -44.31 -21.46
CA ASN A 12 11.21 -44.85 -21.23
C ASN A 12 10.56 -44.64 -19.84
N VAL A 13 9.27 -44.29 -19.67
CA VAL A 13 8.04 -44.68 -20.38
C VAL A 13 6.97 -43.59 -20.18
N ALA A 14 6.21 -43.29 -21.24
CA ALA A 14 4.97 -42.53 -21.17
C ALA A 14 3.83 -43.40 -20.60
N ILE A 15 3.07 -42.88 -19.63
CA ILE A 15 1.70 -43.33 -19.35
C ILE A 15 0.81 -42.09 -19.34
N THR A 16 -0.02 -42.00 -20.37
CA THR A 16 -1.18 -41.11 -20.49
C THR A 16 -2.31 -41.62 -19.60
N GLY A 17 -2.96 -40.73 -18.87
CA GLY A 17 -4.20 -41.03 -18.14
C GLY A 17 -4.90 -39.75 -17.68
N ASN A 18 -5.88 -39.29 -18.48
CA ASN A 18 -6.88 -38.29 -18.11
C ASN A 18 -7.51 -38.63 -16.75
N THR A 19 -7.55 -37.68 -15.81
CA THR A 19 -8.66 -37.50 -14.87
C THR A 19 -8.70 -36.04 -14.39
N SER A 20 -9.93 -35.57 -14.22
CA SER A 20 -10.40 -34.25 -13.81
C SER A 20 -9.63 -33.55 -12.68
N ASP A 21 -9.21 -32.30 -12.93
CA ASP A 21 -8.72 -31.37 -11.91
C ASP A 21 -9.90 -30.83 -11.08
N SER A 22 -10.15 -31.47 -9.94
CA SER A 22 -10.85 -30.92 -8.78
C SER A 22 -10.20 -31.49 -7.53
N ASP A 23 -9.91 -30.61 -6.57
CA ASP A 23 -9.43 -30.90 -5.21
C ASP A 23 -7.99 -31.39 -5.04
N ILE A 24 -7.05 -30.45 -4.96
CA ILE A 24 -5.89 -30.56 -4.07
C ILE A 24 -5.71 -29.22 -3.33
N SER A 25 -6.51 -29.03 -2.29
CA SER A 25 -6.20 -28.14 -1.17
C SER A 25 -6.26 -29.01 0.07
N ASP A 26 -5.11 -29.45 0.56
CA ASP A 26 -4.82 -29.62 1.98
C ASP A 26 -3.46 -30.26 2.14
N GLN A 27 -2.44 -29.43 2.36
CA GLN A 27 -1.32 -29.71 3.26
C GLN A 27 -0.42 -28.46 3.31
N VAL A 28 0.24 -28.30 4.47
CA VAL A 28 1.32 -27.33 4.77
C VAL A 28 0.80 -25.97 5.30
N LEU A 29 1.01 -25.52 6.56
CA LEU A 29 1.95 -25.88 7.61
C LEU A 29 1.47 -25.33 8.98
N LEU A 30 1.21 -26.23 9.93
CA LEU A 30 1.10 -25.96 11.37
C LEU A 30 2.45 -25.56 11.94
N HIS A 31 2.58 -24.38 12.58
CA HIS A 31 3.71 -24.09 13.46
C HIS A 31 3.30 -23.30 14.70
N LEU A 32 2.85 -24.04 15.73
CA LEU A 32 3.20 -23.75 17.12
C LEU A 32 4.07 -24.91 17.58
N SER A 33 5.20 -24.64 18.24
CA SER A 33 6.11 -25.70 18.67
C SER A 33 5.44 -26.57 19.73
N ARG A 34 5.73 -27.87 19.72
CA ARG A 34 5.28 -28.84 20.76
C ARG A 34 5.65 -28.39 22.18
N ARG A 35 6.65 -27.51 22.32
CA ARG A 35 7.08 -26.87 23.57
C ARG A 35 6.11 -25.80 24.07
N GLU A 36 5.41 -25.08 23.18
CA GLU A 36 4.45 -24.03 23.53
C GLU A 36 3.11 -24.62 23.99
N MET A 37 2.65 -25.71 23.36
CA MET A 37 1.48 -26.46 23.84
C MET A 37 1.73 -27.06 25.25
N ASN A 38 2.92 -27.59 25.51
CA ASN A 38 3.24 -28.19 26.81
C ASN A 38 3.40 -27.16 27.94
N LYS A 39 3.73 -25.89 27.64
CA LYS A 39 3.72 -24.80 28.63
C LYS A 39 2.30 -24.34 29.00
N LEU A 40 1.34 -24.46 28.09
CA LEU A 40 -0.07 -24.13 28.36
C LEU A 40 -0.80 -25.21 29.15
N VAL A 41 -0.35 -26.47 29.07
CA VAL A 41 -0.97 -27.61 29.78
C VAL A 41 -0.39 -27.81 31.20
N LYS A 42 0.84 -27.36 31.50
CA LYS A 42 1.49 -27.55 32.82
C LYS A 42 1.32 -26.39 33.83
N GLY A 43 0.50 -25.38 33.52
CA GLY A 43 0.24 -24.23 34.41
C GLY A 43 -0.97 -24.37 35.34
N ARG A 44 -1.52 -25.57 35.53
CA ARG A 44 -2.68 -25.82 36.43
C ARG A 44 -2.26 -26.63 37.64
N SER A 45 -1.68 -25.98 38.66
CA SER A 45 -1.70 -26.52 40.03
C SER A 45 -1.34 -25.54 41.16
N ASP A 46 -1.47 -24.20 41.02
CA ASP A 46 -1.17 -23.27 42.14
C ASP A 46 -2.05 -21.99 42.19
N GLY A 47 -3.29 -22.05 41.67
CA GLY A 47 -4.17 -20.88 41.49
C GLY A 47 -5.18 -20.58 42.60
N ASP A 48 -5.46 -21.54 43.49
CA ASP A 48 -6.62 -21.43 44.40
C ASP A 48 -6.34 -20.71 45.74
N ASP A 49 -5.09 -20.70 46.21
CA ASP A 49 -4.73 -20.01 47.46
C ASP A 49 -4.50 -18.50 47.31
N LEU A 50 -4.06 -18.04 46.12
CA LEU A 50 -3.93 -16.60 45.82
C LEU A 50 -5.29 -15.91 45.63
N ARG A 51 -6.30 -16.62 45.12
CA ARG A 51 -7.67 -16.08 44.94
C ARG A 51 -8.38 -15.87 46.29
N LYS A 52 -8.14 -16.72 47.29
CA LYS A 52 -8.69 -16.57 48.66
C LYS A 52 -8.06 -15.41 49.42
N ARG A 53 -6.73 -15.21 49.31
CA ARG A 53 -6.03 -14.06 49.94
C ARG A 53 -6.41 -12.70 49.34
N ARG A 54 -6.71 -12.63 48.03
CA ARG A 54 -7.11 -11.37 47.35
C ARG A 54 -8.53 -10.92 47.69
N LYS A 55 -9.47 -11.84 47.91
CA LYS A 55 -10.85 -11.53 48.36
C LYS A 55 -10.91 -11.03 49.82
N ALA A 56 -10.01 -11.47 50.69
CA ALA A 56 -9.93 -10.99 52.08
C ALA A 56 -9.37 -9.57 52.20
N LEU A 57 -8.47 -9.17 51.28
CA LEU A 57 -7.87 -7.83 51.24
C LEU A 57 -8.81 -6.77 50.62
N LEU A 58 -9.68 -7.15 49.68
CA LEU A 58 -10.70 -6.24 49.11
C LEU A 58 -11.84 -5.92 50.09
N LYS A 59 -12.25 -6.88 50.93
CA LYS A 59 -13.28 -6.66 51.96
C LYS A 59 -12.86 -5.70 53.07
N ARG A 60 -11.56 -5.57 53.33
CA ARG A 60 -10.99 -4.63 54.32
C ARG A 60 -10.79 -3.21 53.80
N ARG A 61 -10.92 -2.99 52.48
CA ARG A 61 -10.68 -1.69 51.82
C ARG A 61 -11.98 -0.95 51.42
N GLN A 62 -13.14 -1.59 51.59
CA GLN A 62 -14.46 -1.01 51.30
C GLN A 62 -15.16 -0.35 52.51
N SER A 63 -14.49 -0.24 53.66
CA SER A 63 -15.08 0.30 54.89
C SER A 63 -14.57 1.68 55.32
N SER A 64 -13.96 2.47 54.44
CA SER A 64 -13.65 3.88 54.75
C SER A 64 -13.71 4.78 53.53
N ILE A 65 -14.24 5.99 53.74
CA ILE A 65 -14.42 7.12 52.83
C ILE A 65 -15.77 7.11 52.08
N ARG A 66 -16.81 7.59 52.78
CA ARG A 66 -17.98 8.26 52.19
C ARG A 66 -17.88 9.74 52.54
N THR A 67 -17.84 10.63 51.55
CA THR A 67 -17.95 12.08 51.77
C THR A 67 -19.33 12.58 51.30
N ARG A 68 -19.87 13.57 52.04
CA ARG A 68 -21.22 14.13 51.93
C ARG A 68 -21.54 14.88 50.61
N SER A 69 -20.68 14.80 49.59
CA SER A 69 -20.85 15.52 48.32
C SER A 69 -21.67 14.71 47.29
N GLU A 70 -21.69 13.39 47.37
CA GLU A 70 -22.34 12.51 46.36
C GLU A 70 -23.85 12.31 46.59
N GLN A 71 -24.40 12.82 47.69
CA GLN A 71 -25.83 12.69 48.00
C GLN A 71 -26.71 13.81 47.42
N ARG A 72 -26.12 14.88 46.87
CA ARG A 72 -26.89 16.00 46.28
C ARG A 72 -27.11 15.90 44.76
N GLU A 73 -26.24 15.20 44.02
CA GLU A 73 -26.44 14.97 42.57
C GLU A 73 -27.41 13.81 42.27
N ALA A 74 -27.62 12.89 43.21
CA ALA A 74 -28.52 11.74 43.04
C ALA A 74 -30.02 12.07 43.20
N MET A 75 -30.39 13.35 43.37
CA MET A 75 -31.76 13.76 43.71
C MET A 75 -32.49 14.56 42.61
N GLU A 76 -31.85 14.88 41.47
CA GLU A 76 -32.47 15.71 40.42
C GLU A 76 -32.78 15.01 39.09
N LEU A 77 -32.66 13.68 39.01
CA LEU A 77 -33.08 12.91 37.82
C LEU A 77 -33.94 11.70 38.18
N LYS A 78 -35.06 11.92 38.88
CA LYS A 78 -36.17 10.96 38.97
C LYS A 78 -37.42 11.56 38.37
N ARG A 79 -37.65 11.29 37.08
CA ARG A 79 -39.01 11.25 36.52
C ARG A 79 -39.41 9.77 36.36
N PRO A 80 -40.70 9.42 36.54
CA PRO A 80 -41.13 8.03 36.60
C PRO A 80 -40.86 7.29 35.29
N LEU A 81 -40.35 6.06 35.41
CA LEU A 81 -40.42 5.06 34.34
C LEU A 81 -41.89 4.75 34.10
N GLU A 82 -42.47 5.37 33.09
CA GLU A 82 -43.58 4.76 32.37
C GLU A 82 -42.99 3.75 31.38
N GLU A 83 -43.56 2.55 31.36
CA GLU A 83 -43.25 1.46 30.44
C GLU A 83 -43.32 1.93 28.98
N LYS A 84 -42.17 2.31 28.43
CA LYS A 84 -41.95 2.30 26.98
C LYS A 84 -41.42 0.95 26.58
N THR A 85 -42.34 -0.01 26.50
CA THR A 85 -42.23 -1.16 25.60
C THR A 85 -42.34 -0.63 24.16
N GLU A 86 -41.37 0.18 23.74
CA GLU A 86 -41.28 0.73 22.39
C GLU A 86 -40.28 -0.10 21.58
N ARG A 87 -40.82 -1.15 20.96
CA ARG A 87 -40.51 -1.62 19.61
C ARG A 87 -39.03 -1.59 19.22
N THR A 88 -38.41 -2.77 19.21
CA THR A 88 -37.51 -3.17 18.13
C THR A 88 -38.24 -2.99 16.79
N THR A 89 -38.23 -1.77 16.24
CA THR A 89 -38.69 -1.56 14.88
C THR A 89 -37.68 -2.26 13.98
N ALA A 90 -37.99 -3.49 13.59
CA ALA A 90 -37.34 -4.13 12.46
C ALA A 90 -37.29 -3.11 11.33
N LEU A 91 -36.09 -2.83 10.81
CA LEU A 91 -35.94 -2.01 9.61
C LEU A 91 -36.86 -2.58 8.54
N LYS A 92 -37.73 -1.75 7.98
CA LYS A 92 -38.48 -2.15 6.79
C LYS A 92 -37.53 -2.11 5.60
N PRO A 93 -37.70 -2.98 4.58
CA PRO A 93 -36.88 -2.97 3.37
C PRO A 93 -36.78 -1.62 2.65
N LYS A 94 -37.68 -0.68 2.92
CA LYS A 94 -37.71 0.68 2.34
C LYS A 94 -36.67 1.65 2.92
N ASP A 95 -36.09 1.32 4.08
CA ASP A 95 -35.10 2.18 4.77
C ASP A 95 -33.65 1.76 4.44
N TRP A 96 -33.47 0.69 3.67
CA TRP A 96 -32.17 0.20 3.22
C TRP A 96 -31.55 1.12 2.17
N LYS A 97 -30.34 1.61 2.45
CA LYS A 97 -29.52 2.41 1.54
C LYS A 97 -28.64 1.46 0.72
N LYS A 98 -29.14 1.07 -0.46
CA LYS A 98 -28.42 0.22 -1.40
C LYS A 98 -27.18 0.94 -1.93
N VAL A 99 -25.98 0.53 -1.51
CA VAL A 99 -24.72 1.13 -1.98
C VAL A 99 -23.91 0.13 -2.81
N SER A 100 -23.79 -1.11 -2.32
CA SER A 100 -23.02 -2.15 -2.95
C SER A 100 -23.66 -2.64 -4.25
N VAL A 101 -22.82 -2.90 -5.25
CA VAL A 101 -23.23 -3.53 -6.50
C VAL A 101 -22.97 -5.03 -6.42
N LYS A 102 -21.76 -5.44 -5.99
CA LYS A 102 -21.32 -6.85 -5.91
C LYS A 102 -22.11 -7.64 -4.87
N HIS A 103 -22.44 -7.05 -3.72
CA HIS A 103 -23.07 -7.77 -2.61
C HIS A 103 -24.59 -7.57 -2.52
N ARG A 104 -25.23 -6.95 -3.52
CA ARG A 104 -26.65 -6.61 -3.50
C ARG A 104 -27.57 -7.80 -3.21
N GLU A 105 -27.38 -8.89 -3.95
CA GLU A 105 -28.20 -10.11 -3.80
C GLU A 105 -28.04 -10.70 -2.40
N MET A 106 -26.82 -10.63 -1.84
CA MET A 106 -26.51 -11.10 -0.50
C MET A 106 -27.27 -10.29 0.58
N PHE A 107 -27.41 -8.97 0.40
CA PHE A 107 -28.25 -8.14 1.29
C PHE A 107 -29.74 -8.41 1.14
N GLU A 108 -30.23 -8.66 -0.07
CA GLU A 108 -31.63 -9.03 -0.31
C GLU A 108 -31.96 -10.35 0.41
N ARG A 109 -31.07 -11.34 0.29
CA ARG A 109 -31.17 -12.61 1.04
C ARG A 109 -31.07 -12.41 2.55
N LEU A 110 -30.22 -11.50 3.03
CA LEU A 110 -30.10 -11.22 4.47
C LEU A 110 -31.39 -10.62 5.04
N LEU A 111 -32.06 -9.75 4.28
CA LEU A 111 -33.37 -9.20 4.64
C LEU A 111 -34.45 -10.28 4.68
N GLU A 112 -34.47 -11.19 3.70
CA GLU A 112 -35.39 -12.34 3.69
C GLU A 112 -35.17 -13.24 4.91
N VAL A 113 -33.92 -13.61 5.21
CA VAL A 113 -33.58 -14.42 6.39
C VAL A 113 -33.98 -13.72 7.68
N ARG A 114 -33.85 -12.40 7.76
CA ARG A 114 -34.29 -11.62 8.93
C ARG A 114 -35.80 -11.72 9.17
N GLU A 115 -36.60 -11.88 8.11
CA GLU A 115 -38.05 -12.07 8.22
C GLU A 115 -38.43 -13.54 8.46
N SER A 116 -37.79 -14.48 7.77
CA SER A 116 -38.15 -15.90 7.79
C SER A 116 -37.52 -16.71 8.93
N ASP A 117 -36.32 -16.32 9.38
CA ASP A 117 -35.49 -17.03 10.38
C ASP A 117 -34.75 -16.02 11.28
N PRO A 118 -35.49 -15.23 12.08
CA PRO A 118 -34.92 -14.14 12.89
C PRO A 118 -33.94 -14.63 13.97
N GLU A 119 -34.07 -15.87 14.44
CA GLU A 119 -33.16 -16.46 15.43
C GLU A 119 -31.74 -16.67 14.88
N SER A 120 -31.60 -16.81 13.56
CA SER A 120 -30.29 -16.89 12.91
C SER A 120 -29.57 -15.54 12.77
N ILE A 121 -30.24 -14.42 13.06
CA ILE A 121 -29.67 -13.08 13.01
C ILE A 121 -29.06 -12.72 14.37
N THR A 122 -27.75 -12.52 14.38
CA THR A 122 -27.04 -11.93 15.52
C THR A 122 -27.05 -10.41 15.38
N THR A 123 -27.35 -9.69 16.47
CA THR A 123 -27.24 -8.22 16.51
C THR A 123 -25.95 -7.82 17.22
N VAL A 124 -25.10 -7.04 16.56
CA VAL A 124 -23.87 -6.47 17.12
C VAL A 124 -23.92 -4.95 16.95
N ASN A 125 -24.08 -4.21 18.05
CA ASN A 125 -24.19 -2.74 18.06
C ASN A 125 -25.13 -2.22 16.97
N ASP A 126 -26.40 -2.65 17.04
CA ASP A 126 -27.46 -2.30 16.09
C ASP A 126 -27.18 -2.71 14.63
N ASN A 127 -26.29 -3.66 14.38
CA ASN A 127 -26.08 -4.27 13.06
C ASN A 127 -26.52 -5.73 13.08
N GLY A 128 -27.42 -6.09 12.17
CA GLY A 128 -27.86 -7.48 11.97
C GLY A 128 -26.91 -8.22 11.04
N VAL A 129 -26.43 -9.39 11.47
CA VAL A 129 -25.56 -10.29 10.70
C VAL A 129 -26.05 -11.73 10.82
N CYS A 130 -25.93 -12.50 9.73
CA CYS A 130 -26.12 -13.95 9.74
C CYS A 130 -24.77 -14.63 9.48
N PHE A 131 -24.30 -15.47 10.41
CA PHE A 131 -23.00 -16.14 10.29
C PHE A 131 -23.06 -17.46 9.49
N LYS A 132 -23.91 -17.52 8.46
CA LYS A 132 -23.95 -18.62 7.49
C LYS A 132 -22.96 -18.31 6.36
N LYS A 133 -22.34 -19.34 5.79
CA LYS A 133 -21.30 -19.21 4.74
C LYS A 133 -21.76 -18.39 3.52
N GLU A 134 -23.05 -18.40 3.20
CA GLU A 134 -23.64 -17.62 2.11
C GLU A 134 -23.52 -16.09 2.29
N PHE A 135 -23.30 -15.61 3.53
CA PHE A 135 -23.13 -14.19 3.85
C PHE A 135 -21.65 -13.80 4.11
N ALA A 136 -20.73 -14.75 3.97
CA ALA A 136 -19.31 -14.51 4.15
C ALA A 136 -18.71 -13.86 2.89
N ILE A 137 -17.93 -12.81 3.08
CA ILE A 137 -17.25 -12.05 2.01
C ILE A 137 -15.73 -12.15 2.10
N GLY A 138 -15.18 -12.77 3.14
CA GLY A 138 -13.75 -12.96 3.26
C GLY A 138 -13.34 -13.85 4.41
N ASN A 139 -12.19 -14.48 4.26
CA ASN A 139 -11.52 -15.23 5.32
C ASN A 139 -10.10 -14.68 5.48
N GLY A 140 -9.66 -14.55 6.72
CA GLY A 140 -8.33 -14.06 7.06
C GLY A 140 -7.54 -15.07 7.88
N SER A 141 -6.30 -14.70 8.22
CA SER A 141 -5.46 -15.50 9.10
C SER A 141 -6.09 -15.69 10.48
N TYR A 142 -5.67 -16.75 11.17
CA TYR A 142 -6.04 -17.03 12.56
C TYR A 142 -7.54 -17.26 12.81
N GLY A 143 -8.26 -17.78 11.81
CA GLY A 143 -9.71 -18.02 11.92
C GLY A 143 -10.53 -16.73 11.86
N THR A 144 -9.99 -15.68 11.25
CA THR A 144 -10.74 -14.45 10.98
C THR A 144 -11.75 -14.71 9.87
N GLU A 145 -12.97 -14.24 10.05
CA GLU A 145 -14.01 -14.31 9.03
C GLU A 145 -14.68 -12.94 8.89
N VAL A 146 -15.06 -12.58 7.66
CA VAL A 146 -15.70 -11.31 7.33
C VAL A 146 -17.04 -11.59 6.68
N TYR A 147 -18.09 -10.96 7.19
CA TYR A 147 -19.47 -11.11 6.73
C TYR A 147 -20.05 -9.75 6.34
N ILE A 148 -21.05 -9.73 5.47
CA ILE A 148 -21.91 -8.55 5.36
C ILE A 148 -22.75 -8.38 6.61
N CYS A 149 -23.05 -7.14 6.97
CA CYS A 149 -24.06 -6.82 7.98
C CYS A 149 -24.83 -5.56 7.62
N LEU A 150 -26.06 -5.45 8.10
CA LEU A 150 -26.93 -4.31 7.85
C LEU A 150 -27.24 -3.59 9.16
N GLY A 151 -26.83 -2.33 9.25
CA GLY A 151 -27.16 -1.48 10.39
C GLY A 151 -28.63 -1.15 10.45
N PHE A 152 -29.16 -0.89 11.66
CA PHE A 152 -30.53 -0.45 11.89
C PHE A 152 -30.80 0.97 11.36
N ASP A 153 -29.76 1.66 10.92
CA ASP A 153 -29.79 2.90 10.15
C ASP A 153 -29.91 2.69 8.62
N GLY A 154 -30.03 1.43 8.20
CA GLY A 154 -30.17 1.00 6.81
C GLY A 154 -28.86 1.00 6.03
N ILE A 155 -27.71 1.18 6.70
CA ILE A 155 -26.40 1.27 6.06
C ILE A 155 -25.75 -0.12 5.98
N GLU A 156 -25.30 -0.47 4.78
CA GLU A 156 -24.51 -1.68 4.50
C GLU A 156 -23.10 -1.57 5.10
N ARG A 157 -22.68 -2.62 5.81
CA ARG A 157 -21.38 -2.67 6.48
C ARG A 157 -20.76 -4.06 6.34
N ALA A 158 -19.48 -4.16 6.72
CA ALA A 158 -18.78 -5.42 6.88
C ALA A 158 -18.49 -5.65 8.37
N ILE A 159 -18.65 -6.89 8.84
CA ILE A 159 -18.29 -7.30 10.19
C ILE A 159 -17.23 -8.38 10.14
N LYS A 160 -16.06 -8.05 10.66
CA LYS A 160 -14.92 -8.97 10.86
C LYS A 160 -15.06 -9.59 12.24
N ARG A 161 -15.14 -10.92 12.33
CA ARG A 161 -15.08 -11.66 13.60
C ARG A 161 -13.75 -12.39 13.74
N LEU A 162 -13.27 -12.50 14.97
CA LEU A 162 -12.04 -13.19 15.33
C LEU A 162 -12.22 -13.93 16.67
N PRO A 163 -11.61 -15.10 16.88
CA PRO A 163 -11.61 -15.76 18.17
C PRO A 163 -11.17 -14.83 19.31
N LYS A 164 -11.89 -14.89 20.44
CA LYS A 164 -11.74 -13.98 21.59
C LYS A 164 -10.31 -13.89 22.11
N LEU A 165 -9.61 -15.03 22.16
CA LEU A 165 -8.22 -15.15 22.61
C LEU A 165 -7.22 -14.33 21.79
N LEU A 166 -7.58 -13.95 20.56
CA LEU A 166 -6.72 -13.24 19.62
C LEU A 166 -7.10 -11.76 19.47
N CYS A 167 -8.25 -11.35 19.99
CA CYS A 167 -8.78 -9.99 19.87
C CYS A 167 -7.83 -8.93 20.48
N GLU A 168 -7.23 -9.23 21.63
CA GLU A 168 -6.27 -8.34 22.30
C GLU A 168 -5.09 -7.99 21.38
N LYS A 169 -4.63 -8.96 20.60
CA LYS A 169 -3.44 -8.83 19.77
C LYS A 169 -3.73 -8.17 18.43
N PHE A 170 -4.85 -8.50 17.80
CA PHE A 170 -5.14 -8.11 16.41
C PHE A 170 -6.27 -7.09 16.30
N LEU A 171 -7.49 -7.40 16.76
CA LEU A 171 -8.62 -6.48 16.60
C LEU A 171 -8.46 -5.18 17.42
N LYS A 172 -7.93 -5.25 18.65
CA LYS A 172 -7.65 -4.03 19.44
C LYS A 172 -6.57 -3.17 18.78
N ASN A 173 -5.52 -3.79 18.26
CA ASN A 173 -4.47 -3.08 17.54
C ASN A 173 -5.02 -2.38 16.29
N GLU A 174 -5.86 -3.07 15.51
CA GLU A 174 -6.53 -2.51 14.34
C GLU A 174 -7.47 -1.35 14.71
N ARG A 175 -8.29 -1.51 15.76
CA ARG A 175 -9.10 -0.43 16.33
C ARG A 175 -8.26 0.77 16.73
N ASP A 176 -7.13 0.57 17.41
CA ASP A 176 -6.30 1.68 17.90
C ASP A 176 -5.65 2.47 16.76
N ILE A 177 -5.31 1.80 15.66
CA ILE A 177 -4.82 2.46 14.44
C ILE A 177 -5.95 3.24 13.74
N LEU A 178 -7.16 2.66 13.67
CA LEU A 178 -8.27 3.22 12.89
C LEU A 178 -9.16 4.20 13.65
N ASN A 179 -9.19 4.17 14.98
CA ASN A 179 -10.15 4.91 15.80
C ASN A 179 -9.53 5.58 17.05
N SER A 180 -8.21 5.73 17.10
CA SER A 180 -7.62 6.59 18.14
C SER A 180 -7.95 8.07 17.88
N PRO A 181 -7.78 8.98 18.86
CA PRO A 181 -7.81 10.44 18.62
C PRO A 181 -6.83 10.89 17.52
N ASN A 182 -5.89 10.01 17.21
CA ASN A 182 -4.82 10.11 16.25
C ASN A 182 -5.05 9.18 15.04
N ALA A 183 -6.29 8.77 14.78
CA ALA A 183 -6.66 7.90 13.67
C ALA A 183 -6.28 8.52 12.32
N VAL A 184 -5.93 7.66 11.39
CA VAL A 184 -5.57 8.08 10.03
C VAL A 184 -6.84 8.40 9.25
N GLN A 185 -7.17 9.69 9.16
CA GLN A 185 -8.23 10.15 8.27
C GLN A 185 -7.69 10.32 6.85
N SER A 186 -7.98 9.34 6.00
CA SER A 186 -7.58 9.35 4.61
C SER A 186 -8.57 8.58 3.75
N PRO A 187 -8.90 9.05 2.52
CA PRO A 187 -9.75 8.32 1.58
C PRO A 187 -9.08 7.06 1.00
N ARG A 188 -7.93 6.67 1.54
CA ARG A 188 -7.13 5.49 1.16
C ARG A 188 -6.94 4.51 2.30
N ILE A 189 -7.66 4.69 3.41
CA ILE A 189 -7.65 3.82 4.58
C ILE A 189 -9.10 3.44 4.87
N VAL A 190 -9.36 2.18 5.23
CA VAL A 190 -10.72 1.73 5.54
C VAL A 190 -11.33 2.51 6.70
N ASN A 191 -12.62 2.83 6.58
CA ASN A 191 -13.36 3.51 7.63
C ASN A 191 -13.83 2.53 8.71
N TYR A 192 -13.43 2.82 9.95
CA TYR A 192 -13.91 2.14 11.15
C TYR A 192 -15.32 2.60 11.54
N CYS A 193 -16.14 1.66 11.99
CA CYS A 193 -17.45 1.96 12.59
C CYS A 193 -17.48 1.61 14.08
N PHE A 194 -17.14 0.37 14.44
CA PHE A 194 -17.33 -0.12 15.80
C PHE A 194 -16.42 -1.31 16.13
N TYR A 195 -16.15 -1.51 17.42
CA TYR A 195 -15.39 -2.64 17.96
C TYR A 195 -16.09 -3.18 19.19
N ASP A 196 -16.19 -4.50 19.27
CA ASP A 196 -16.77 -5.21 20.40
C ASP A 196 -16.02 -6.50 20.67
N ASP A 197 -15.57 -6.71 21.89
CA ASP A 197 -15.14 -8.02 22.34
C ASP A 197 -15.91 -8.48 23.57
N THR A 198 -16.98 -7.80 23.96
CA THR A 198 -17.68 -8.04 25.22
C THR A 198 -19.02 -8.74 25.04
N SER A 199 -19.68 -8.59 23.89
CA SER A 199 -21.01 -9.18 23.66
C SER A 199 -21.02 -10.69 23.46
N ASN A 200 -19.91 -11.29 23.05
CA ASN A 200 -19.81 -12.72 22.78
C ASN A 200 -18.60 -13.35 23.52
N PRO A 201 -18.78 -14.53 24.17
CA PRO A 201 -17.69 -15.17 24.92
C PRO A 201 -16.58 -15.75 24.03
N ASP A 202 -16.91 -16.14 22.80
CA ASP A 202 -16.04 -16.91 21.91
C ASP A 202 -15.39 -16.04 20.82
N PHE A 203 -16.03 -14.92 20.46
CA PHE A 203 -15.60 -14.04 19.38
C PHE A 203 -15.56 -12.57 19.80
N GLY A 204 -14.68 -11.80 19.17
CA GLY A 204 -14.80 -10.34 19.07
C GLY A 204 -15.09 -9.92 17.64
N TYR A 205 -15.58 -8.71 17.49
CA TYR A 205 -16.11 -8.11 16.28
C TYR A 205 -15.47 -6.76 16.00
N LEU A 206 -15.23 -6.48 14.74
CA LEU A 206 -14.85 -5.17 14.21
C LEU A 206 -15.75 -4.86 13.02
N ILE A 207 -16.52 -3.78 13.13
CA ILE A 207 -17.41 -3.32 12.07
C ILE A 207 -16.70 -2.20 11.29
N LEU A 208 -16.66 -2.36 9.97
CA LEU A 208 -16.07 -1.44 9.01
C LEU A 208 -17.10 -1.07 7.96
N ASN A 209 -16.83 -0.01 7.18
CA ASN A 209 -17.58 0.18 5.94
C ASN A 209 -17.40 -1.03 5.01
N LEU A 210 -18.44 -1.35 4.25
CA LEU A 210 -18.39 -2.35 3.20
C LEU A 210 -17.63 -1.82 1.97
N TYR A 211 -16.89 -2.71 1.31
CA TYR A 211 -16.22 -2.48 0.03
C TYR A 211 -16.61 -3.60 -0.93
N GLU A 212 -16.43 -3.38 -2.23
CA GLU A 212 -16.94 -4.29 -3.26
C GLU A 212 -16.10 -5.56 -3.38
N GLN A 213 -14.78 -5.44 -3.30
CA GLN A 213 -13.86 -6.55 -3.47
C GLN A 213 -12.46 -6.17 -3.01
N ASN A 214 -11.58 -7.17 -2.88
CA ASN A 214 -10.14 -6.93 -2.72
C ASN A 214 -9.42 -6.91 -4.08
N LEU A 215 -8.17 -6.46 -4.09
CA LEU A 215 -7.36 -6.32 -5.30
C LEU A 215 -7.05 -7.67 -5.96
N GLU A 216 -6.96 -8.77 -5.21
CA GLU A 216 -6.74 -10.10 -5.79
C GLU A 216 -7.93 -10.54 -6.64
N GLU A 217 -9.15 -10.41 -6.08
CA GLU A 217 -10.40 -10.67 -6.78
C GLU A 217 -10.53 -9.80 -8.03
N PHE A 218 -10.29 -8.49 -7.89
CA PHE A 218 -10.35 -7.56 -8.99
C PHE A 218 -9.39 -7.92 -10.13
N ILE A 219 -8.13 -8.23 -9.82
CA ILE A 219 -7.15 -8.58 -10.85
C ILE A 219 -7.54 -9.89 -11.54
N ARG A 220 -8.08 -10.86 -10.80
CA ARG A 220 -8.57 -12.12 -11.35
C ARG A 220 -9.80 -11.95 -12.25
N GLU A 221 -10.74 -11.09 -11.87
CA GLU A 221 -12.04 -10.93 -12.54
C GLU A 221 -11.99 -9.90 -13.67
N GLU A 222 -11.32 -8.77 -13.45
CA GLU A 222 -11.32 -7.60 -14.33
C GLU A 222 -9.94 -7.22 -14.87
N GLY A 223 -8.87 -7.85 -14.38
CA GLY A 223 -7.48 -7.45 -14.66
C GLY A 223 -7.14 -7.42 -16.15
N GLU A 224 -7.75 -8.28 -16.96
CA GLU A 224 -7.50 -8.28 -18.40
C GLU A 224 -7.97 -7.01 -19.11
N SER A 225 -9.07 -6.42 -18.64
CA SER A 225 -9.63 -5.17 -19.17
C SER A 225 -8.92 -3.91 -18.63
N MET A 226 -8.00 -4.05 -17.67
CA MET A 226 -7.35 -2.93 -17.02
C MET A 226 -6.36 -2.23 -17.96
N THR A 227 -6.56 -0.92 -18.13
CA THR A 227 -5.64 -0.06 -18.88
C THR A 227 -4.45 0.36 -18.02
N GLU A 228 -3.35 0.76 -18.67
CA GLU A 228 -2.16 1.29 -17.98
C GLU A 228 -2.49 2.53 -17.12
N SER A 229 -3.40 3.39 -17.58
CA SER A 229 -3.87 4.54 -16.82
C SER A 229 -4.62 4.13 -15.54
N ARG A 230 -5.48 3.10 -15.60
CA ARG A 230 -6.17 2.53 -14.42
C ARG A 230 -5.14 1.91 -13.46
N ALA A 231 -4.17 1.14 -13.96
CA ALA A 231 -3.07 0.60 -13.17
C ALA A 231 -2.24 1.70 -12.48
N LYS A 232 -1.86 2.75 -13.20
CA LYS A 232 -1.14 3.93 -12.65
C LYS A 232 -1.94 4.62 -11.55
N LYS A 233 -3.27 4.81 -11.73
CA LYS A 233 -4.16 5.35 -10.70
C LYS A 233 -4.14 4.47 -9.46
N MET A 234 -4.29 3.16 -9.62
CA MET A 234 -4.30 2.19 -8.53
C MET A 234 -2.99 2.19 -7.74
N ILE A 235 -1.84 2.12 -8.43
CA ILE A 235 -0.54 2.19 -7.77
C ILE A 235 -0.40 3.48 -6.95
N ARG A 236 -0.79 4.62 -7.54
CA ARG A 236 -0.75 5.90 -6.84
C ARG A 236 -1.60 5.88 -5.57
N GLN A 237 -2.79 5.27 -5.61
CA GLN A 237 -3.67 5.16 -4.45
C GLN A 237 -3.10 4.29 -3.32
N VAL A 238 -2.39 3.21 -3.65
CA VAL A 238 -1.66 2.40 -2.65
C VAL A 238 -0.60 3.25 -1.95
N LEU A 239 0.19 4.01 -2.73
CA LEU A 239 1.22 4.90 -2.19
C LEU A 239 0.62 6.07 -1.39
N GLU A 240 -0.51 6.63 -1.83
CA GLU A 240 -1.24 7.66 -1.06
C GLU A 240 -1.72 7.11 0.30
N GLY A 241 -2.17 5.85 0.35
CA GLY A 241 -2.49 5.16 1.61
C GLY A 241 -1.28 5.03 2.52
N LEU A 242 -0.15 4.57 1.99
CA LEU A 242 1.09 4.47 2.77
C LEU A 242 1.59 5.84 3.26
N LYS A 243 1.51 6.87 2.42
CA LYS A 243 1.81 8.24 2.82
C LYS A 243 0.94 8.68 4.00
N ALA A 244 -0.34 8.34 4.00
CA ALA A 244 -1.23 8.67 5.11
C ALA A 244 -0.79 8.01 6.42
N LEU A 245 -0.25 6.78 6.39
CA LEU A 245 0.28 6.08 7.56
C LEU A 245 1.64 6.65 8.01
N HIS A 246 2.54 6.87 7.05
CA HIS A 246 3.93 7.29 7.25
C HIS A 246 4.07 8.78 7.59
N ALA A 247 3.04 9.60 7.34
CA ALA A 247 3.01 11.01 7.72
C ALA A 247 2.41 11.27 9.11
N ARG A 248 1.94 10.23 9.81
CA ARG A 248 1.42 10.35 11.19
C ARG A 248 2.54 10.60 12.18
N GLU A 249 2.19 11.14 13.34
CA GLU A 249 3.06 11.16 14.52
C GLU A 249 2.31 10.58 15.73
N PRO A 250 2.74 9.43 16.29
CA PRO A 250 3.81 8.57 15.79
C PRO A 250 3.46 7.94 14.42
N ARG A 251 4.49 7.71 13.60
CA ARG A 251 4.37 7.06 12.28
C ARG A 251 3.86 5.62 12.42
N ILE A 252 3.15 5.13 11.41
CA ILE A 252 2.55 3.79 11.42
C ILE A 252 3.15 2.93 10.30
N LEU A 253 3.58 1.72 10.62
CA LEU A 253 3.96 0.68 9.66
C LEU A 253 2.77 -0.24 9.40
N HIS A 254 2.50 -0.56 8.13
CA HIS A 254 1.41 -1.47 7.78
C HIS A 254 1.78 -2.93 8.07
N ARG A 255 2.95 -3.38 7.59
CA ARG A 255 3.53 -4.72 7.83
C ARG A 255 2.78 -5.93 7.23
N ASP A 256 1.56 -5.79 6.73
CA ASP A 256 0.84 -6.86 5.98
C ASP A 256 0.23 -6.38 4.66
N LEU A 257 0.99 -5.62 3.85
CA LEU A 257 0.53 -5.24 2.52
C LEU A 257 0.52 -6.47 1.61
N LYS A 258 -0.63 -6.76 1.00
CA LYS A 258 -0.81 -7.84 0.01
C LYS A 258 -2.11 -7.61 -0.76
N PRO A 259 -2.34 -8.24 -1.93
CA PRO A 259 -3.52 -8.02 -2.74
C PRO A 259 -4.85 -8.17 -1.97
N THR A 260 -4.97 -9.16 -1.08
CA THR A 260 -6.20 -9.38 -0.30
C THR A 260 -6.49 -8.28 0.74
N ASN A 261 -5.48 -7.47 1.10
CA ASN A 261 -5.61 -6.39 2.10
C ASN A 261 -5.75 -5.00 1.45
N ILE A 262 -5.84 -4.93 0.12
CA ILE A 262 -6.18 -3.70 -0.60
C ILE A 262 -7.62 -3.83 -1.08
N LEU A 263 -8.53 -3.03 -0.53
CA LEU A 263 -9.96 -3.07 -0.85
C LEU A 263 -10.31 -2.04 -1.92
N ILE A 264 -11.36 -2.31 -2.69
CA ILE A 264 -11.87 -1.46 -3.77
C ILE A 264 -13.30 -1.02 -3.43
N ASP A 265 -13.53 0.29 -3.42
CA ASP A 265 -14.88 0.85 -3.28
C ASP A 265 -15.67 0.82 -4.60
N VAL A 266 -16.97 1.15 -4.53
CA VAL A 266 -17.88 1.25 -5.69
C VAL A 266 -17.46 2.27 -6.76
N LYS A 267 -16.42 3.09 -6.50
CA LYS A 267 -15.89 4.13 -7.39
C LYS A 267 -14.48 3.81 -7.89
N ASP A 268 -14.04 2.55 -7.81
CA ASP A 268 -12.70 2.11 -8.16
C ASP A 268 -11.59 2.89 -7.45
N ASN A 269 -11.77 3.16 -6.16
CA ASN A 269 -10.69 3.66 -5.30
C ASN A 269 -10.16 2.54 -4.42
N LEU A 270 -8.83 2.47 -4.33
CA LEU A 270 -8.15 1.56 -3.43
C LEU A 270 -8.02 2.12 -2.02
N LEU A 271 -8.20 1.24 -1.04
CA LEU A 271 -8.04 1.51 0.38
C LEU A 271 -7.21 0.41 1.04
N LEU A 272 -6.28 0.81 1.91
CA LEU A 272 -5.53 -0.14 2.74
C LEU A 272 -6.41 -0.62 3.90
N SER A 273 -6.34 -1.91 4.19
CA SER A 273 -7.11 -2.60 5.22
C SER A 273 -6.24 -3.59 5.99
N ASP A 274 -6.81 -4.14 7.08
CA ASP A 274 -6.18 -5.14 7.95
C ASP A 274 -4.93 -4.64 8.67
N PHE A 275 -5.17 -3.81 9.69
CA PHE A 275 -4.12 -3.27 10.55
C PHE A 275 -3.82 -4.17 11.76
N GLY A 276 -4.24 -5.44 11.75
CA GLY A 276 -4.08 -6.35 12.89
C GLY A 276 -2.63 -6.52 13.35
N ILE A 277 -1.66 -6.44 12.43
CA ILE A 277 -0.22 -6.49 12.75
C ILE A 277 0.53 -5.18 12.51
N GLY A 278 -0.19 -4.12 12.13
CA GLY A 278 0.38 -2.77 11.98
C GLY A 278 0.95 -2.25 13.29
N ARG A 279 1.97 -1.39 13.24
CA ARG A 279 2.65 -0.90 14.46
C ARG A 279 2.96 0.58 14.36
N PHE A 280 2.73 1.29 15.46
CA PHE A 280 3.31 2.61 15.66
C PHE A 280 4.82 2.48 15.87
N PHE A 281 5.58 3.44 15.37
CA PHE A 281 6.97 3.61 15.81
C PHE A 281 7.01 3.88 17.32
N PRO A 282 8.00 3.35 18.05
CA PRO A 282 8.01 3.38 19.51
C PRO A 282 8.21 4.79 20.06
N GLU A 283 8.97 5.63 19.35
CA GLU A 283 9.36 6.97 19.78
C GLU A 283 9.42 7.94 18.58
N GLN A 284 9.33 9.23 18.86
CA GLN A 284 9.48 10.27 17.84
C GLN A 284 10.87 10.22 17.22
N GLY A 285 10.91 10.24 15.88
CA GLY A 285 12.16 10.13 15.12
C GLY A 285 12.83 8.75 15.12
N ALA A 286 12.23 7.72 15.72
CA ALA A 286 12.66 6.34 15.51
C ALA A 286 12.58 5.98 14.02
N THR A 287 13.63 5.42 13.45
CA THR A 287 13.68 5.05 12.01
C THR A 287 13.47 3.56 11.79
N THR A 288 13.57 2.76 12.86
CA THR A 288 13.41 1.31 12.83
C THR A 288 12.53 0.85 13.99
N TYR A 289 11.58 -0.04 13.71
CA TYR A 289 10.80 -0.80 14.67
C TYR A 289 11.41 -2.20 14.79
N TYR A 290 11.93 -2.54 15.96
CA TYR A 290 12.55 -3.84 16.21
C TYR A 290 11.56 -4.84 16.80
N THR A 291 11.59 -6.08 16.31
CA THR A 291 10.85 -7.19 16.92
C THR A 291 11.58 -8.53 16.77
N THR A 292 11.23 -9.47 17.64
CA THR A 292 11.80 -10.82 17.68
C THR A 292 10.98 -11.84 16.90
N LYS A 293 9.88 -11.41 16.27
CA LYS A 293 8.98 -12.28 15.52
C LYS A 293 8.80 -11.77 14.11
N GLU A 294 9.08 -12.64 13.13
CA GLU A 294 8.62 -12.43 11.77
C GLU A 294 7.09 -12.29 11.75
N SER A 295 6.59 -11.36 10.96
CA SER A 295 5.16 -11.10 10.79
C SER A 295 4.95 -10.50 9.42
N GLY A 296 3.83 -10.88 8.79
CA GLY A 296 3.53 -10.56 7.40
C GLY A 296 3.12 -11.83 6.66
N SER A 297 2.63 -11.65 5.44
CA SER A 297 2.18 -12.74 4.60
C SER A 297 3.30 -13.25 3.69
N HIS A 298 3.49 -14.57 3.63
CA HIS A 298 4.55 -15.18 2.81
C HIS A 298 4.53 -14.66 1.36
N GLY A 299 5.70 -14.31 0.85
CA GLY A 299 5.87 -13.68 -0.47
C GLY A 299 5.73 -12.15 -0.47
N TRP A 300 5.10 -11.58 0.57
CA TRP A 300 4.81 -10.14 0.70
C TRP A 300 5.51 -9.52 1.92
N ILE A 301 6.76 -9.92 2.15
CA ILE A 301 7.60 -9.43 3.26
C ILE A 301 8.86 -8.81 2.66
N ALA A 302 9.25 -7.65 3.17
CA ALA A 302 10.49 -6.98 2.74
C ALA A 302 11.72 -7.79 3.17
N TYR A 303 12.82 -7.66 2.41
CA TYR A 303 14.04 -8.43 2.57
C TYR A 303 14.58 -8.40 4.01
N GLU A 304 14.69 -7.22 4.62
CA GLU A 304 15.20 -7.02 5.98
C GLU A 304 14.26 -7.48 7.10
N CYS A 305 13.03 -7.87 6.75
CA CYS A 305 11.99 -8.31 7.68
C CYS A 305 11.87 -9.84 7.76
N ILE A 306 12.72 -10.57 7.03
CA ILE A 306 12.77 -12.04 6.98
C ILE A 306 13.96 -12.54 7.81
N ASP A 307 13.77 -13.59 8.60
CA ASP A 307 14.88 -14.30 9.24
C ASP A 307 15.57 -15.26 8.26
N TRP A 308 16.49 -14.71 7.46
CA TRP A 308 17.25 -15.50 6.48
C TRP A 308 18.08 -16.61 7.11
N ASN A 309 18.56 -16.43 8.35
CA ASN A 309 19.31 -17.46 9.04
C ASN A 309 18.41 -18.65 9.36
N ALA A 310 17.20 -18.41 9.87
CA ALA A 310 16.25 -19.49 10.13
C ALA A 310 15.81 -20.23 8.86
N LEU A 311 15.72 -19.54 7.72
CA LEU A 311 15.34 -20.15 6.44
C LEU A 311 16.42 -21.01 5.79
N PHE A 312 17.70 -20.63 5.92
CA PHE A 312 18.82 -21.31 5.25
C PHE A 312 19.73 -22.13 6.17
N SER A 313 19.53 -22.07 7.49
CA SER A 313 20.29 -22.91 8.42
C SER A 313 19.79 -24.35 8.38
N ASN A 314 20.57 -25.23 7.74
CA ASN A 314 20.42 -26.68 7.86
C ASN A 314 20.84 -27.24 9.24
N ASN A 315 21.36 -26.39 10.12
CA ASN A 315 21.93 -26.81 11.39
C ASN A 315 21.04 -26.44 12.56
N MET A 316 20.54 -27.49 13.22
CA MET A 316 19.91 -27.48 14.54
C MET A 316 20.94 -27.23 15.66
N GLN A 317 21.99 -26.43 15.42
CA GLN A 317 23.09 -26.23 16.35
C GLN A 317 23.10 -24.80 16.88
N ASN A 318 22.93 -24.75 18.20
CA ASN A 318 22.98 -23.64 19.14
C ASN A 318 22.38 -22.33 18.63
N PRO A 319 21.17 -21.94 19.09
CA PRO A 319 20.67 -20.60 18.84
C PRO A 319 21.78 -19.62 19.23
N SER A 320 22.14 -18.71 18.33
CA SER A 320 23.02 -17.61 18.70
C SER A 320 22.48 -17.00 19.99
N ASP A 321 23.31 -16.85 21.02
CA ASP A 321 22.89 -16.26 22.30
C ASP A 321 22.38 -14.81 22.11
N THR A 322 22.59 -14.21 20.93
CA THR A 322 21.92 -13.00 20.46
C THR A 322 20.48 -13.28 20.04
N PRO A 323 19.48 -12.66 20.72
CA PRO A 323 18.09 -12.72 20.30
C PRO A 323 17.92 -12.20 18.87
N LEU A 324 17.15 -12.92 18.05
CA LEU A 324 16.74 -12.44 16.73
C LEU A 324 16.14 -11.04 16.86
N GLN A 325 16.70 -10.07 16.15
CA GLN A 325 16.20 -8.70 16.11
C GLN A 325 16.01 -8.28 14.67
N LEU A 326 14.78 -8.47 14.18
CA LEU A 326 14.37 -8.03 12.85
C LEU A 326 13.92 -6.55 12.93
N GLY A 327 14.24 -5.75 11.92
CA GLY A 327 14.02 -4.30 11.92
C GLY A 327 13.13 -3.84 10.77
N TRP A 328 11.90 -3.43 11.07
CA TRP A 328 10.98 -2.85 10.09
C TRP A 328 11.19 -1.35 10.00
N LYS A 329 11.17 -0.81 8.79
CA LYS A 329 11.29 0.61 8.49
C LYS A 329 10.10 1.04 7.63
N GLU A 330 9.89 2.35 7.47
CA GLU A 330 8.93 2.86 6.47
C GLU A 330 9.24 2.31 5.08
N LYS A 331 10.53 2.20 4.77
CA LYS A 331 11.04 1.65 3.51
C LYS A 331 10.85 0.13 3.36
N SER A 332 10.47 -0.58 4.42
CA SER A 332 10.03 -1.98 4.31
C SER A 332 8.67 -2.06 3.60
N ASP A 333 7.71 -1.22 4.01
CA ASP A 333 6.41 -1.12 3.32
C ASP A 333 6.59 -0.69 1.84
N ILE A 334 7.64 0.10 1.52
CA ILE A 334 7.95 0.51 0.14
C ILE A 334 8.33 -0.67 -0.76
N GLN A 335 9.11 -1.64 -0.25
CA GLN A 335 9.48 -2.81 -1.06
C GLN A 335 8.26 -3.64 -1.40
N VAL A 336 7.38 -3.86 -0.41
CA VAL A 336 6.13 -4.60 -0.61
C VAL A 336 5.15 -3.82 -1.50
N ALA A 337 5.10 -2.49 -1.39
CA ALA A 337 4.36 -1.65 -2.34
C ALA A 337 4.92 -1.75 -3.77
N GLY A 338 6.24 -1.94 -3.92
CA GLY A 338 6.88 -2.22 -5.21
C GLY A 338 6.42 -3.57 -5.77
N MET A 339 6.31 -4.59 -4.91
CA MET A 339 5.75 -5.90 -5.28
C MET A 339 4.29 -5.79 -5.73
N LEU A 340 3.46 -5.05 -4.99
CA LEU A 340 2.07 -4.77 -5.36
C LEU A 340 1.97 -3.99 -6.67
N SER A 341 2.86 -3.03 -6.88
CA SER A 341 2.86 -2.22 -8.10
C SER A 341 3.14 -3.07 -9.33
N PHE A 342 4.13 -3.98 -9.24
CA PHE A 342 4.40 -4.96 -10.30
C PHE A 342 3.22 -5.93 -10.48
N TYR A 343 2.59 -6.39 -9.40
CA TYR A 343 1.41 -7.26 -9.44
C TYR A 343 0.25 -6.61 -10.20
N ILE A 344 -0.04 -5.33 -9.94
CA ILE A 344 -1.04 -4.55 -10.67
C ILE A 344 -0.67 -4.46 -12.15
N LEU A 345 0.55 -4.01 -12.48
CA LEU A 345 1.00 -3.82 -13.87
C LEU A 345 0.99 -5.09 -14.70
N THR A 346 1.27 -6.23 -14.06
CA THR A 346 1.36 -7.53 -14.73
C THR A 346 0.09 -8.36 -14.60
N LYS A 347 -0.99 -7.78 -14.03
CA LYS A 347 -2.28 -8.44 -13.85
C LYS A 347 -2.16 -9.77 -13.10
N GLY A 348 -1.34 -9.80 -12.05
CA GLY A 348 -1.32 -10.93 -11.11
C GLY A 348 0.03 -11.61 -10.88
N LYS A 349 1.11 -11.18 -11.55
CA LYS A 349 2.43 -11.80 -11.37
C LYS A 349 3.19 -11.13 -10.22
N HIS A 350 3.98 -11.90 -9.49
CA HIS A 350 4.86 -11.37 -8.46
C HIS A 350 6.26 -11.07 -9.06
N PRO A 351 6.94 -9.97 -8.68
CA PRO A 351 8.24 -9.63 -9.26
C PRO A 351 9.35 -10.63 -8.91
N PHE A 352 9.12 -11.55 -7.97
CA PHE A 352 10.07 -12.61 -7.61
C PHE A 352 9.59 -14.00 -8.07
N GLY A 353 8.65 -14.06 -9.02
CA GLY A 353 8.20 -15.31 -9.64
C GLY A 353 7.11 -16.06 -8.87
N PRO A 354 6.89 -17.35 -9.18
CA PRO A 354 5.90 -18.20 -8.52
C PRO A 354 6.15 -18.36 -7.02
N LYS A 355 5.09 -18.57 -6.22
CA LYS A 355 5.13 -18.64 -4.75
C LYS A 355 6.31 -19.45 -4.19
N ILE A 356 6.61 -20.61 -4.78
CA ILE A 356 7.68 -21.51 -4.31
C ILE A 356 9.11 -20.95 -4.46
N THR A 357 9.35 -20.04 -5.42
CA THR A 357 10.68 -19.46 -5.66
C THR A 357 10.83 -18.02 -5.16
N GLN A 358 9.75 -17.39 -4.71
CA GLN A 358 9.72 -15.97 -4.33
C GLN A 358 10.77 -15.59 -3.29
N GLN A 359 10.87 -16.33 -2.19
CA GLN A 359 11.83 -16.01 -1.12
C GLN A 359 13.28 -16.20 -1.59
N MET A 360 13.57 -17.25 -2.36
CA MET A 360 14.90 -17.50 -2.91
C MET A 360 15.30 -16.40 -3.91
N ASN A 361 14.38 -15.99 -4.78
CA ASN A 361 14.61 -14.91 -5.73
C ASN A 361 14.78 -13.55 -5.03
N LEU A 362 14.00 -13.28 -3.97
CA LEU A 362 14.19 -12.10 -3.14
C LEU A 362 15.54 -12.12 -2.40
N HIS A 363 15.96 -13.29 -1.91
CA HIS A 363 17.25 -13.46 -1.27
C HIS A 363 18.42 -13.16 -2.23
N ASN A 364 18.32 -13.67 -3.45
CA ASN A 364 19.37 -13.55 -4.46
C ASN A 364 19.29 -12.26 -5.30
N ASP A 365 18.45 -11.30 -4.90
CA ASP A 365 18.17 -10.05 -5.65
C ASP A 365 17.85 -10.29 -7.13
N ASN A 366 17.06 -11.32 -7.42
CA ASN A 366 16.75 -11.81 -8.76
C ASN A 366 15.26 -11.63 -9.12
N PRO A 367 14.81 -10.40 -9.44
CA PRO A 367 13.44 -10.17 -9.83
C PRO A 367 13.12 -10.78 -11.21
N VAL A 368 12.09 -11.61 -11.25
CA VAL A 368 11.57 -12.27 -12.44
C VAL A 368 10.55 -11.36 -13.14
N GLY A 369 10.93 -10.85 -14.31
CA GLY A 369 9.99 -10.21 -15.23
C GLY A 369 9.96 -8.68 -15.25
N LEU A 370 10.76 -7.98 -14.40
CA LEU A 370 10.94 -6.53 -14.51
C LEU A 370 11.38 -6.10 -15.92
N GLY A 371 12.26 -6.89 -16.55
CA GLY A 371 12.71 -6.66 -17.92
C GLY A 371 11.60 -6.67 -18.98
N LYS A 372 10.47 -7.36 -18.71
CA LYS A 372 9.35 -7.53 -19.65
C LYS A 372 8.40 -6.33 -19.71
N LEU A 373 8.45 -5.43 -18.73
CA LEU A 373 7.68 -4.18 -18.82
C LEU A 373 8.16 -3.39 -20.06
N SER A 374 7.31 -2.63 -20.74
CA SER A 374 7.71 -1.83 -21.90
C SER A 374 8.19 -0.44 -21.48
N ASP A 375 7.47 0.20 -20.57
CA ASP A 375 7.72 1.56 -20.12
C ASP A 375 8.99 1.65 -19.25
N PRO A 376 10.05 2.36 -19.68
CA PRO A 376 11.27 2.55 -18.88
C PRO A 376 11.04 3.39 -17.63
N VAL A 377 10.05 4.28 -17.62
CA VAL A 377 9.78 5.17 -16.49
C VAL A 377 9.21 4.38 -15.31
N VAL A 378 8.25 3.49 -15.55
CA VAL A 378 7.73 2.62 -14.49
C VAL A 378 8.76 1.60 -14.02
N LYS A 379 9.63 1.10 -14.92
CA LYS A 379 10.74 0.23 -14.54
C LYS A 379 11.66 0.90 -13.54
N ASP A 380 12.09 2.14 -13.78
CA ASP A 380 12.97 2.87 -12.85
C ASP A 380 12.32 3.05 -11.48
N LEU A 381 11.01 3.35 -11.43
CA LEU A 381 10.27 3.41 -10.17
C LEU A 381 10.32 2.06 -9.43
N LEU A 382 10.03 0.96 -10.13
CA LEU A 382 10.03 -0.38 -9.52
C LEU A 382 11.43 -0.82 -9.08
N PHE A 383 12.47 -0.54 -9.86
CA PHE A 383 13.85 -0.82 -9.46
C PHE A 383 14.22 -0.10 -8.16
N GLN A 384 13.82 1.16 -8.00
CA GLN A 384 14.03 1.90 -6.76
C GLN A 384 13.25 1.31 -5.58
N MET A 385 11.96 1.00 -5.78
CA MET A 385 11.12 0.48 -4.70
C MET A 385 11.52 -0.93 -4.27
N LEU A 386 11.90 -1.79 -5.22
CA LEU A 386 12.23 -3.20 -4.99
C LEU A 386 13.67 -3.43 -4.51
N ALA A 387 14.53 -2.41 -4.53
CA ALA A 387 15.94 -2.53 -4.16
C ALA A 387 16.14 -3.32 -2.87
N GLN A 388 17.02 -4.32 -2.89
CA GLN A 388 17.30 -5.13 -1.70
C GLN A 388 17.85 -4.28 -0.54
N ASP A 389 18.78 -3.37 -0.86
CA ASP A 389 19.30 -2.36 0.07
C ASP A 389 18.22 -1.33 0.44
N VAL A 390 17.86 -1.31 1.73
CA VAL A 390 16.82 -0.43 2.28
C VAL A 390 17.12 1.05 2.05
N ASP A 391 18.38 1.45 2.05
CA ASP A 391 18.75 2.86 2.00
C ASP A 391 18.62 3.43 0.58
N LYS A 392 18.72 2.56 -0.43
CA LYS A 392 18.46 2.89 -1.84
C LYS A 392 16.98 3.07 -2.17
N ARG A 393 16.07 2.52 -1.34
CA ARG A 393 14.63 2.71 -1.54
C ARG A 393 14.21 4.16 -1.25
N PRO A 394 13.27 4.73 -2.00
CA PRO A 394 12.73 6.06 -1.71
C PRO A 394 11.80 5.99 -0.50
N TYR A 395 11.57 7.13 0.15
CA TYR A 395 10.39 7.29 1.00
C TYR A 395 9.12 7.42 0.13
N VAL A 396 7.93 7.18 0.71
CA VAL A 396 6.67 7.21 -0.05
C VAL A 396 6.40 8.58 -0.68
N GLU A 397 6.76 9.67 0.00
CA GLU A 397 6.63 11.03 -0.52
C GLU A 397 7.52 11.27 -1.74
N GLN A 398 8.70 10.65 -1.77
CA GLN A 398 9.62 10.71 -2.91
C GLN A 398 9.11 9.82 -4.06
N ALA A 399 8.62 8.61 -3.77
CA ALA A 399 8.03 7.73 -4.77
C ALA A 399 6.84 8.38 -5.48
N LEU A 400 5.99 9.10 -4.75
CA LEU A 400 4.85 9.85 -5.32
C LEU A 400 5.26 11.05 -6.19
N LYS A 401 6.49 11.56 -6.06
CA LYS A 401 7.05 12.63 -6.89
C LYS A 401 7.85 12.11 -8.09
N HIS A 402 7.94 10.79 -8.26
CA HIS A 402 8.56 10.15 -9.41
C HIS A 402 7.87 10.57 -10.73
N PRO A 403 8.61 10.77 -11.84
CA PRO A 403 8.05 11.15 -13.16
C PRO A 403 6.89 10.28 -13.62
N TYR A 404 6.89 9.00 -13.22
CA TYR A 404 5.79 8.07 -13.49
C TYR A 404 4.43 8.60 -13.03
N PHE A 405 4.33 9.40 -11.95
CA PHE A 405 3.06 9.93 -11.45
C PHE A 405 2.76 11.37 -11.85
N LEU A 406 3.75 12.11 -12.37
CA LEU A 406 3.59 13.52 -12.69
C LEU A 406 2.59 13.70 -13.85
N SER A 407 1.68 14.65 -13.69
CA SER A 407 0.83 15.15 -14.78
C SER A 407 1.68 15.89 -15.82
N LEU A 408 1.16 16.04 -17.05
CA LEU A 408 1.84 16.82 -18.10
C LEU A 408 2.17 18.25 -17.65
N LYS A 409 1.30 18.87 -16.84
CA LYS A 409 1.54 20.19 -16.25
C LYS A 409 2.71 20.19 -15.25
N GLU A 410 2.80 19.17 -14.39
CA GLU A 410 3.90 19.04 -13.44
C GLU A 410 5.22 18.72 -14.15
N GLN A 411 5.19 17.87 -15.18
CA GLN A 411 6.35 17.58 -16.04
C GLN A 411 6.85 18.86 -16.73
N MET A 412 5.94 19.67 -17.28
CA MET A 412 6.31 20.95 -17.91
C MET A 412 6.92 21.93 -16.91
N LYS A 413 6.31 22.07 -15.73
CA LYS A 413 6.88 22.89 -14.64
C LYS A 413 8.27 22.41 -14.24
N PHE A 414 8.48 21.09 -14.15
CA PHE A 414 9.78 20.51 -13.85
C PHE A 414 10.83 20.88 -14.91
N VAL A 415 10.53 20.61 -16.19
CA VAL A 415 11.45 20.92 -17.30
C VAL A 415 11.76 22.41 -17.35
N ALA A 416 10.76 23.27 -17.15
CA ALA A 416 10.95 24.72 -17.12
C ALA A 416 11.81 25.17 -15.93
N ALA A 417 11.63 24.59 -14.75
CA ALA A 417 12.46 24.86 -13.57
C ALA A 417 13.92 24.50 -13.82
N VAL A 418 14.19 23.32 -14.40
CA VAL A 418 15.55 22.92 -14.81
C VAL A 418 16.12 23.89 -15.84
N GLY A 419 15.32 24.31 -16.83
CA GLY A 419 15.72 25.29 -17.83
C GLY A 419 16.13 26.64 -17.25
N ASN A 420 15.42 27.13 -16.21
CA ASN A 420 15.79 28.35 -15.50
C ASN A 420 17.16 28.20 -14.80
N GLU A 421 17.39 27.06 -14.11
CA GLU A 421 18.66 26.81 -13.42
C GLU A 421 19.85 26.70 -14.39
N LEU A 422 19.63 26.10 -15.57
CA LEU A 422 20.64 26.04 -16.64
C LEU A 422 21.01 27.43 -17.19
N GLU A 423 20.07 28.38 -17.20
CA GLU A 423 20.32 29.75 -17.65
C GLU A 423 21.05 30.58 -16.58
N LEU A 424 20.75 30.36 -15.30
CA LEU A 424 21.37 31.07 -14.18
C LEU A 424 22.80 30.60 -13.89
N LYS A 425 23.12 29.32 -14.14
CA LYS A 425 24.41 28.72 -13.80
C LYS A 425 25.24 28.46 -15.06
N ASN A 426 26.15 29.38 -15.38
CA ASN A 426 27.12 29.20 -16.45
C ASN A 426 28.10 28.04 -16.14
N SER A 427 27.91 26.94 -16.88
CA SER A 427 28.97 26.14 -17.51
C SER A 427 29.89 25.20 -16.69
N PHE A 428 29.76 25.07 -15.37
CA PHE A 428 30.64 24.15 -14.59
C PHE A 428 29.93 23.03 -13.80
N ASN A 429 28.63 22.80 -14.00
CA ASN A 429 27.90 21.74 -13.29
C ASN A 429 27.82 20.45 -14.12
N ALA A 430 27.90 19.29 -13.45
CA ALA A 430 27.86 17.97 -14.07
C ALA A 430 26.56 17.70 -14.86
N VAL A 431 25.41 18.21 -14.39
CA VAL A 431 24.09 18.02 -15.03
C VAL A 431 24.03 18.46 -16.51
N PRO A 432 24.40 19.70 -16.90
CA PRO A 432 24.47 20.09 -18.31
C PRO A 432 25.34 19.15 -19.16
N SER A 433 26.49 18.72 -18.63
CA SER A 433 27.41 17.83 -19.35
C SER A 433 26.79 16.43 -19.53
N GLU A 434 26.21 15.86 -18.47
CA GLU A 434 25.57 14.55 -18.53
C GLU A 434 24.34 14.53 -19.42
N LEU A 435 23.61 15.64 -19.50
CA LEU A 435 22.45 15.79 -20.36
C LEU A 435 22.87 15.87 -21.84
N ASP A 436 23.90 16.64 -22.15
CA ASP A 436 24.38 16.81 -23.53
C ASP A 436 25.25 15.62 -24.01
N ASN A 437 25.85 14.85 -23.09
CA ASN A 437 26.68 13.68 -23.36
C ASN A 437 26.07 12.39 -22.78
N CYS A 438 24.75 12.20 -22.94
CA CYS A 438 24.07 11.02 -22.38
C CYS A 438 24.78 9.72 -22.81
N ASP A 439 25.23 8.95 -21.82
CA ASP A 439 25.87 7.66 -22.03
C ASP A 439 24.85 6.67 -22.64
N PRO A 440 25.05 6.19 -23.88
CA PRO A 440 24.13 5.27 -24.54
C PRO A 440 24.09 3.89 -23.89
N SER A 441 25.02 3.56 -22.98
CA SER A 441 25.03 2.32 -22.20
C SER A 441 24.16 2.38 -20.93
N LYS A 442 23.82 3.59 -20.45
CA LYS A 442 22.89 3.75 -19.33
C LYS A 442 21.43 3.58 -19.81
N PRO A 443 20.51 3.06 -18.97
CA PRO A 443 19.09 2.88 -19.31
C PRO A 443 18.29 4.19 -19.42
N ARG A 444 18.97 5.31 -19.73
CA ARG A 444 18.36 6.61 -20.03
C ARG A 444 17.45 6.39 -21.22
N GLY A 445 16.16 6.67 -21.07
CA GLY A 445 15.23 6.61 -22.20
C GLY A 445 15.83 7.37 -23.38
N ARG A 446 16.00 6.74 -24.54
CA ARG A 446 16.79 7.30 -25.65
C ARG A 446 16.19 8.64 -26.08
N LEU A 447 16.87 9.72 -25.71
CA LEU A 447 16.61 11.02 -26.25
C LEU A 447 17.12 11.04 -27.71
N PRO A 448 16.35 11.54 -28.67
CA PRO A 448 16.79 11.65 -30.07
C PRO A 448 18.12 12.40 -30.25
N ASP A 449 19.01 11.91 -31.10
CA ASP A 449 20.32 12.57 -31.36
C ASP A 449 20.16 14.00 -31.91
N ASN A 450 19.12 14.25 -32.69
CA ASN A 450 18.79 15.55 -33.25
C ASN A 450 17.36 15.95 -32.87
N TRP A 451 17.22 16.62 -31.73
CA TRP A 451 15.91 17.06 -31.24
C TRP A 451 15.21 18.07 -32.15
N LYS A 452 15.95 18.80 -33.00
CA LYS A 452 15.34 19.77 -33.94
C LYS A 452 14.59 19.10 -35.07
N GLU A 453 15.06 17.97 -35.56
CA GLU A 453 14.38 17.21 -36.60
C GLU A 453 13.04 16.65 -36.09
N VAL A 454 12.98 16.31 -34.81
CA VAL A 454 11.76 15.82 -34.14
C VAL A 454 10.69 16.91 -34.06
N ILE A 455 11.08 18.16 -33.78
CA ILE A 455 10.18 19.32 -33.80
C ILE A 455 9.81 19.71 -35.24
N GLY A 456 10.76 19.65 -36.16
CA GLY A 456 10.60 20.11 -37.54
C GLY A 456 10.86 21.63 -37.69
N PRO A 457 11.25 22.07 -38.90
CA PRO A 457 11.71 23.44 -39.13
C PRO A 457 10.61 24.49 -38.96
N ASP A 458 9.38 24.20 -39.38
CA ASP A 458 8.25 25.13 -39.34
C ASP A 458 7.76 25.38 -37.92
N ASP A 459 7.60 24.32 -37.13
CA ASP A 459 7.22 24.43 -35.72
C ASP A 459 8.36 25.08 -34.93
N LEU A 460 9.62 24.75 -35.20
CA LEU A 460 10.77 25.40 -34.54
C LEU A 460 10.81 26.91 -34.83
N LYS A 461 10.56 27.33 -36.07
CA LYS A 461 10.45 28.76 -36.41
C LYS A 461 9.33 29.42 -35.62
N THR A 462 8.16 28.79 -35.59
CA THR A 462 6.98 29.25 -34.83
C THR A 462 7.28 29.37 -33.34
N LEU A 463 7.95 28.39 -32.74
CA LEU A 463 8.35 28.39 -31.34
C LEU A 463 9.34 29.52 -31.00
N CYS A 464 10.19 29.93 -31.94
CA CYS A 464 11.13 31.04 -31.76
C CYS A 464 10.56 32.44 -32.08
N GLU A 465 9.44 32.54 -32.81
CA GLU A 465 8.86 33.83 -33.24
C GLU A 465 8.56 34.80 -32.08
N GLY A 466 9.10 36.02 -32.12
CA GLY A 466 8.89 37.02 -31.05
C GLY A 466 9.70 36.76 -29.77
N GLY A 467 10.58 35.75 -29.76
CA GLY A 467 11.58 35.54 -28.71
C GLY A 467 12.92 36.21 -29.04
N GLN A 468 13.84 36.23 -28.07
CA GLN A 468 15.20 36.77 -28.24
C GLN A 468 16.13 35.87 -29.05
N LYS A 469 15.81 34.57 -29.19
CA LYS A 469 16.62 33.58 -29.89
C LYS A 469 15.94 33.09 -31.16
N SER A 470 16.70 33.03 -32.24
CA SER A 470 16.31 32.43 -33.52
C SER A 470 16.54 30.91 -33.51
N PRO A 471 15.95 30.15 -34.44
CA PRO A 471 16.25 28.73 -34.58
C PRO A 471 17.75 28.41 -34.69
N SER A 472 18.57 29.23 -35.35
CA SER A 472 20.02 29.00 -35.49
C SER A 472 20.81 29.05 -34.18
N ASP A 473 20.32 29.77 -33.17
CA ASP A 473 20.99 29.92 -31.86
C ASP A 473 20.95 28.63 -31.02
N TYR A 474 20.05 27.72 -31.38
CA TYR A 474 19.90 26.44 -30.69
C TYR A 474 20.80 25.36 -31.31
N LYS A 475 21.63 24.68 -30.51
CA LYS A 475 22.48 23.59 -31.00
C LYS A 475 21.69 22.27 -31.05
N ARG A 476 21.64 21.66 -32.23
CA ARG A 476 20.79 20.49 -32.55
C ARG A 476 21.13 19.20 -31.77
N ARG A 477 22.36 19.09 -31.27
CA ARG A 477 22.87 17.98 -30.45
C ARG A 477 23.09 18.37 -28.98
N ARG A 478 22.42 19.43 -28.51
CA ARG A 478 22.48 19.85 -27.10
C ARG A 478 21.07 19.91 -26.52
N TYR A 479 20.78 19.03 -25.57
CA TYR A 479 19.50 18.99 -24.89
C TYR A 479 19.32 20.15 -23.92
N THR A 480 20.41 20.73 -23.41
CA THR A 480 20.37 22.02 -22.69
C THR A 480 19.67 23.11 -23.52
N HIS A 481 19.94 23.17 -24.83
CA HIS A 481 19.29 24.10 -25.76
C HIS A 481 17.82 23.71 -26.03
N CYS A 482 17.49 22.42 -26.10
CA CYS A 482 16.10 21.96 -26.22
C CYS A 482 15.27 22.39 -25.01
N ILE A 483 15.78 22.19 -23.79
CA ILE A 483 15.11 22.59 -22.55
C ILE A 483 14.93 24.10 -22.49
N GLN A 484 15.94 24.88 -22.91
CA GLN A 484 15.82 26.33 -22.95
C GLN A 484 14.73 26.79 -23.94
N LEU A 485 14.56 26.09 -25.08
CA LEU A 485 13.44 26.34 -26.00
C LEU A 485 12.09 26.02 -25.34
N ILE A 486 11.95 24.85 -24.70
CA ILE A 486 10.72 24.44 -24.02
C ILE A 486 10.35 25.46 -22.93
N ARG A 487 11.31 25.84 -22.10
CA ARG A 487 11.16 26.86 -21.05
C ARG A 487 10.69 28.19 -21.64
N ASN A 488 11.35 28.69 -22.68
CA ASN A 488 11.00 29.98 -23.30
C ASN A 488 9.60 29.94 -23.91
N THR A 489 9.24 28.80 -24.50
CA THR A 489 7.89 28.58 -25.05
C THR A 489 6.84 28.60 -23.94
N PHE A 490 7.14 27.97 -22.79
CA PHE A 490 6.24 27.91 -21.65
C PHE A 490 5.96 29.29 -21.04
N GLN A 491 6.96 30.18 -21.01
CA GLN A 491 6.78 31.58 -20.57
C GLN A 491 5.80 32.37 -21.44
N HIS A 492 5.66 32.01 -22.73
CA HIS A 492 4.75 32.65 -23.69
C HIS A 492 3.65 31.71 -24.19
N ARG A 493 3.20 30.79 -23.32
CA ARG A 493 2.34 29.63 -23.65
C ARG A 493 1.13 29.93 -24.53
N ASP A 494 0.35 30.96 -24.19
CA ASP A 494 -0.95 31.19 -24.82
C ASP A 494 -0.82 31.74 -26.24
N GLY A 495 0.22 32.53 -26.52
CA GLY A 495 0.54 33.01 -27.86
C GLY A 495 1.04 31.88 -28.76
N LYS A 496 1.96 31.06 -28.24
CA LYS A 496 2.60 29.96 -28.97
C LYS A 496 1.63 28.83 -29.32
N LEU A 497 0.77 28.45 -28.38
CA LEU A 497 -0.24 27.40 -28.61
C LEU A 497 -1.19 27.78 -29.76
N ARG A 498 -1.63 29.04 -29.84
CA ARG A 498 -2.49 29.53 -30.93
C ARG A 498 -1.81 29.43 -32.29
N GLN A 499 -0.53 29.80 -32.37
CA GLN A 499 0.23 29.76 -33.63
C GLN A 499 0.44 28.33 -34.14
N LEU A 500 0.70 27.38 -33.23
CA LEU A 500 0.90 25.97 -33.57
C LEU A 500 -0.41 25.26 -34.00
N LYS A 501 -1.54 25.56 -33.34
CA LYS A 501 -2.86 24.99 -33.69
C LYS A 501 -3.27 25.26 -35.13
N ASN A 502 -2.84 26.40 -35.69
CA ASN A 502 -3.18 26.80 -37.05
C ASN A 502 -2.38 26.07 -38.13
N LYS A 503 -1.36 25.26 -37.78
CA LYS A 503 -0.40 24.76 -38.76
C LYS A 503 -0.60 23.32 -39.22
N THR A 504 -0.87 22.33 -38.35
CA THR A 504 -1.25 20.96 -38.83
C THR A 504 -1.53 19.89 -37.76
N ARG A 505 -1.10 20.05 -36.50
CA ARG A 505 -1.29 19.01 -35.47
C ARG A 505 -2.45 19.33 -34.52
N PRO A 506 -3.46 18.45 -34.39
CA PRO A 506 -4.44 18.57 -33.33
C PRO A 506 -3.76 18.32 -31.98
N MET A 507 -3.54 19.38 -31.20
CA MET A 507 -3.00 19.32 -29.84
C MET A 507 -3.89 20.15 -28.91
N SER A 508 -4.17 19.67 -27.71
CA SER A 508 -5.00 20.39 -26.74
C SER A 508 -4.17 21.41 -25.93
N SER A 509 -2.88 21.11 -25.72
CA SER A 509 -1.96 21.89 -24.90
C SER A 509 -0.50 21.84 -25.40
N LEU A 510 0.37 22.75 -24.91
CA LEU A 510 1.81 22.70 -25.21
C LEU A 510 2.50 21.53 -24.50
N GLU A 511 1.97 21.15 -23.34
CA GLU A 511 2.45 20.02 -22.58
C GLU A 511 2.27 18.71 -23.36
N GLU A 512 1.11 18.49 -23.97
CA GLU A 512 0.89 17.38 -24.91
C GLU A 512 1.87 17.45 -26.09
N TYR A 513 1.98 18.60 -26.74
CA TYR A 513 2.87 18.77 -27.89
C TYR A 513 4.32 18.36 -27.60
N PHE A 514 4.92 18.88 -26.51
CA PHE A 514 6.30 18.57 -26.21
C PHE A 514 6.51 17.15 -25.69
N PHE A 515 5.58 16.60 -24.91
CA PHE A 515 5.75 15.26 -24.34
C PHE A 515 5.28 14.12 -25.24
N GLU A 516 4.54 14.40 -26.31
CA GLU A 516 4.42 13.47 -27.45
C GLU A 516 5.72 13.36 -28.23
N LEU A 517 6.44 14.48 -28.42
CA LEU A 517 7.72 14.51 -29.13
C LEU A 517 8.89 13.96 -28.28
N PHE A 518 8.87 14.26 -26.97
CA PHE A 518 9.95 13.91 -26.03
C PHE A 518 9.40 13.21 -24.78
N PRO A 519 8.78 12.02 -24.91
CA PRO A 519 8.05 11.36 -23.81
C PRO A 519 8.93 11.02 -22.61
N THR A 520 10.22 10.75 -22.82
CA THR A 520 11.15 10.36 -21.76
C THR A 520 11.96 11.53 -21.19
N LEU A 521 11.81 12.76 -21.71
CA LEU A 521 12.62 13.90 -21.27
C LEU A 521 12.47 14.21 -19.77
N PRO A 522 11.26 14.26 -19.18
CA PRO A 522 11.12 14.45 -17.73
C PRO A 522 11.78 13.32 -16.92
N PHE A 523 11.71 12.09 -17.42
CA PHE A 523 12.36 10.95 -16.77
C PHE A 523 13.88 11.07 -16.77
N VAL A 524 14.49 11.35 -17.93
CA VAL A 524 15.94 11.50 -18.06
C VAL A 524 16.46 12.65 -17.20
N LEU A 525 15.75 13.77 -17.13
CA LEU A 525 16.13 14.88 -16.26
C LEU A 525 16.04 14.50 -14.79
N HIS A 526 15.00 13.78 -14.40
CA HIS A 526 14.87 13.32 -13.03
C HIS A 526 16.00 12.37 -12.63
N GLU A 527 16.37 11.43 -13.51
CA GLU A 527 17.50 10.52 -13.29
C GLU A 527 18.82 11.28 -13.10
N ILE A 528 19.17 12.19 -14.02
CA ILE A 528 20.41 12.98 -13.95
C ILE A 528 20.44 13.82 -12.67
N ILE A 529 19.34 14.51 -12.33
CA ILE A 529 19.27 15.33 -11.12
C ILE A 529 19.34 14.45 -9.85
N ARG A 530 18.74 13.25 -9.88
CA ARG A 530 18.84 12.30 -8.78
C ARG A 530 20.28 11.86 -8.52
N GLU A 531 21.10 11.70 -9.56
CA GLU A 531 22.54 11.38 -9.45
C GLU A 531 23.38 12.58 -8.98
N ASN A 532 22.83 13.80 -9.01
CA ASN A 532 23.54 15.06 -8.75
C ASN A 532 22.97 15.82 -7.52
N PRO A 533 23.53 15.61 -6.31
CA PRO A 533 23.00 16.17 -5.04
C PRO A 533 22.76 17.67 -5.01
N ASP A 534 23.64 18.47 -5.61
CA ASP A 534 23.56 19.93 -5.59
C ASP A 534 22.32 20.49 -6.31
N TRP A 535 21.73 19.70 -7.22
CA TRP A 535 20.52 20.09 -7.92
C TRP A 535 19.26 19.78 -7.13
N LYS A 536 19.27 18.71 -6.32
CA LYS A 536 18.12 18.30 -5.49
C LYS A 536 17.80 19.31 -4.39
N THR A 537 18.78 20.11 -3.97
CA THR A 537 18.62 21.11 -2.92
C THR A 537 18.13 22.46 -3.45
N LEU A 538 18.01 22.63 -4.77
CA LEU A 538 17.61 23.91 -5.37
C LEU A 538 16.15 24.23 -5.01
N PRO A 539 15.85 25.49 -4.60
CA PRO A 539 14.49 25.87 -4.21
C PRO A 539 13.45 25.55 -5.27
N ALA A 540 13.78 25.75 -6.55
CA ALA A 540 12.90 25.49 -7.69
C ALA A 540 12.61 23.99 -7.91
N LEU A 541 13.45 23.08 -7.40
CA LEU A 541 13.34 21.63 -7.60
C LEU A 541 12.97 20.86 -6.32
N LYS A 542 12.97 21.53 -5.16
CA LYS A 542 12.70 20.93 -3.85
C LYS A 542 11.34 20.23 -3.76
N GLU A 543 10.34 20.70 -4.50
CA GLU A 543 9.01 20.06 -4.51
C GLU A 543 9.02 18.67 -5.18
N LEU A 544 9.93 18.46 -6.14
CA LEU A 544 10.07 17.22 -6.90
C LEU A 544 11.09 16.27 -6.27
N PHE A 545 12.04 16.83 -5.51
CA PHE A 545 13.03 16.07 -4.73
C PHE A 545 12.89 16.41 -3.24
N PRO A 546 11.78 16.01 -2.59
CA PRO A 546 11.57 16.35 -1.19
C PRO A 546 12.64 15.69 -0.31
N VAL A 547 13.25 16.49 0.56
CA VAL A 547 14.15 16.01 1.61
C VAL A 547 13.30 15.54 2.78
N ILE A 548 13.32 14.23 3.03
CA ILE A 548 12.56 13.63 4.13
C ILE A 548 13.46 13.54 5.36
N ASN A 549 13.24 14.45 6.30
CA ASN A 549 13.93 14.44 7.59
C ASN A 549 13.15 13.60 8.59
N ARG A 550 13.52 12.32 8.70
CA ARG A 550 13.06 11.44 9.80
C ARG A 550 13.99 11.47 11.02
N ARG A 551 14.86 12.49 11.14
CA ARG A 551 15.88 12.53 12.19
C ARG A 551 15.23 12.50 13.58
N PRO A 552 15.81 11.78 14.55
CA PRO A 552 15.48 11.99 15.95
C PRO A 552 15.69 13.47 16.28
N CYS A 553 14.75 14.08 16.99
CA CYS A 553 15.07 15.29 17.75
C CYS A 553 16.31 14.94 18.57
N SER A 554 17.41 15.65 18.35
CA SER A 554 18.59 15.55 19.20
C SER A 554 18.13 15.72 20.65
N ALA A 555 18.37 14.69 21.46
CA ALA A 555 18.09 14.69 22.89
C ALA A 555 18.80 15.84 23.61
#